data_AF-A0A8E2EZ44-F1
#
_entry.id   AF-A0A8E2EZ44-F1
#
_cell.length_a   1.000
_cell.length_b   1.000
_cell.length_c   1.000
_cell.angle_alpha   90.00
_cell.angle_beta   90.00
_cell.angle_gamma   90.00
#
_symmetry.space_group_name_H-M   'P 1'
#
loop_
_entity.id
_entity.type
_entity.pdbx_description
1 polymer ?
#
loop_
_entity_poly.entity_id
_entity_poly.type
_entity_poly.pdbx_seq_one_letter_code
_entity_poly.pdbx_strand_id
1 'polypeptide(L)'
;PQSSCCTLIHHVKFWASHEHSNQTCISWTDGLLKDSVIEHFSRAPVLKDRVKLEKVFNALNLHRIAGIEIHWTNNLADHLRMMEDDRKVALFHYESFLHIQNKAGRHICPDGFIEGTRRTLALLLPSGPETRK
;
A
#
# COMPACT_ATOMS: atom_id res chain seq x y z
N PRO A 1 12.66 -15.96 -23.53
CA PRO A 1 11.37 -16.45 -23.02
C PRO A 1 10.80 -15.47 -21.98
N GLN A 2 10.15 -14.43 -22.48
CA GLN A 2 9.47 -13.42 -21.66
C GLN A 2 8.07 -13.95 -21.34
N SER A 3 7.83 -14.28 -20.08
CA SER A 3 6.51 -14.74 -19.62
C SER A 3 5.60 -13.54 -19.43
N SER A 4 4.72 -13.35 -20.43
CA SER A 4 3.64 -12.38 -20.44
C SER A 4 2.55 -12.83 -19.45
N CYS A 5 2.38 -12.11 -18.35
CA CYS A 5 1.27 -12.32 -17.42
C CYS A 5 0.22 -11.24 -17.67
N CYS A 6 -0.57 -11.41 -18.72
CA CYS A 6 -1.74 -10.55 -18.96
C CYS A 6 -2.75 -11.33 -19.79
N THR A 7 -3.68 -12.04 -19.14
CA THR A 7 -4.87 -12.52 -19.82
C THR A 7 -6.04 -12.52 -18.85
N LEU A 8 -7.10 -11.82 -19.29
CA LEU A 8 -8.50 -11.84 -18.82
C LEU A 8 -8.87 -10.97 -17.61
N ILE A 9 -9.18 -9.69 -17.86
CA ILE A 9 -10.53 -9.12 -17.60
C ILE A 9 -10.83 -8.06 -18.69
N HIS A 10 -11.62 -8.43 -19.69
CA HIS A 10 -12.22 -7.52 -20.66
C HIS A 10 -13.66 -7.26 -20.18
N HIS A 11 -14.10 -6.00 -20.19
CA HIS A 11 -15.41 -5.46 -19.74
C HIS A 11 -15.56 -5.09 -18.26
N VAL A 12 -15.09 -3.90 -17.88
CA VAL A 12 -15.93 -2.74 -17.46
C VAL A 12 -15.13 -1.46 -17.75
N LYS A 13 -15.30 -0.87 -18.93
CA LYS A 13 -14.72 0.44 -19.29
C LYS A 13 -15.71 1.55 -18.94
N PHE A 14 -15.44 2.32 -17.88
CA PHE A 14 -15.96 3.70 -17.80
C PHE A 14 -15.12 4.71 -17.00
N TRP A 15 -13.98 4.34 -16.37
CA TRP A 15 -13.16 5.31 -15.60
C TRP A 15 -11.64 5.20 -15.79
N ALA A 16 -11.14 4.41 -16.75
CA ALA A 16 -9.71 4.14 -16.88
C ALA A 16 -9.05 4.96 -17.99
N SER A 17 -8.68 6.20 -17.68
CA SER A 17 -7.67 6.92 -18.46
C SER A 17 -6.35 6.95 -17.67
N HIS A 18 -5.42 6.08 -18.08
CA HIS A 18 -3.96 6.12 -17.85
C HIS A 18 -3.32 5.55 -16.56
N GLU A 19 -3.49 4.27 -16.19
CA GLU A 19 -2.55 3.70 -15.17
C GLU A 19 -2.34 2.17 -15.05
N HIS A 20 -2.59 1.36 -16.09
CA HIS A 20 -2.66 -0.11 -15.89
C HIS A 20 -1.43 -0.96 -16.26
N SER A 21 -0.26 -0.41 -16.61
CA SER A 21 0.93 -1.26 -16.86
C SER A 21 1.91 -1.35 -15.69
N ASN A 22 1.82 -0.46 -14.70
CA ASN A 22 2.88 -0.30 -13.69
C ASN A 22 2.46 -0.73 -12.28
N GLN A 23 1.27 -1.28 -12.05
CA GLN A 23 0.86 -1.73 -10.72
C GLN A 23 1.51 -3.07 -10.35
N THR A 24 1.80 -3.27 -9.06
CA THR A 24 2.36 -4.53 -8.58
C THR A 24 1.33 -5.64 -8.65
N CYS A 25 1.64 -6.70 -9.39
CA CYS A 25 0.82 -7.91 -9.46
C CYS A 25 1.47 -9.03 -8.65
N ILE A 26 0.70 -9.64 -7.75
CA ILE A 26 1.12 -10.85 -7.03
C ILE A 26 0.80 -12.05 -7.92
N SER A 27 1.84 -12.72 -8.42
CA SER A 27 1.67 -13.93 -9.21
C SER A 27 1.22 -15.08 -8.30
N TRP A 28 0.05 -15.64 -8.60
CA TRP A 28 -0.46 -16.85 -7.97
C TRP A 28 -0.55 -17.95 -9.03
N THR A 29 0.37 -18.91 -8.96
CA THR A 29 0.51 -19.98 -9.97
C THR A 29 0.09 -21.35 -9.44
N ASP A 30 0.31 -21.59 -8.15
CA ASP A 30 -0.07 -22.83 -7.46
C ASP A 30 -0.26 -22.56 -5.96
N GLY A 31 -0.83 -23.52 -5.22
CA GLY A 31 -1.03 -23.45 -3.78
C GLY A 31 -2.17 -22.52 -3.34
N LEU A 32 -2.22 -22.18 -2.04
CA LEU A 32 -3.24 -21.28 -1.52
C LEU A 32 -2.86 -19.83 -1.83
N LEU A 33 -3.85 -19.02 -2.22
CA LEU A 33 -3.68 -17.57 -2.39
C LEU A 33 -3.01 -16.91 -1.17
N LYS A 34 -3.35 -17.38 0.04
CA LYS A 34 -2.76 -16.91 1.29
C LYS A 34 -1.23 -17.03 1.29
N ASP A 35 -0.70 -18.11 0.72
CA ASP A 35 0.74 -18.37 0.72
C ASP A 35 1.46 -17.38 -0.20
N SER A 36 0.93 -17.14 -1.41
CA SER A 36 1.50 -16.12 -2.32
C SER A 36 1.42 -14.71 -1.74
N VAL A 37 0.33 -14.38 -1.04
CA VAL A 37 0.18 -13.08 -0.35
C VAL A 37 1.18 -12.96 0.80
N ILE A 38 1.33 -14.00 1.63
CA ILE A 38 2.30 -14.02 2.72
C ILE A 38 3.71 -13.88 2.17
N GLU A 39 4.07 -14.64 1.15
CA GLU A 39 5.39 -14.59 0.55
C GLU A 39 5.72 -13.19 0.03
N HIS A 40 4.76 -12.55 -0.64
CA HIS A 40 4.94 -11.19 -1.15
C HIS A 40 5.20 -10.17 -0.05
N PHE A 41 4.35 -10.15 0.98
CA PHE A 41 4.43 -9.13 2.05
C PHE A 41 5.45 -9.45 3.15
N SER A 42 5.93 -10.68 3.26
CA SER A 42 6.97 -11.06 4.24
C SER A 42 8.38 -10.69 3.78
N ARG A 43 8.56 -10.26 2.53
CA ARG A 43 9.81 -9.69 2.01
C ARG A 43 10.02 -8.29 2.58
N ALA A 44 10.15 -8.19 3.90
CA ALA A 44 10.41 -6.91 4.56
C ALA A 44 11.81 -6.40 4.17
N PRO A 45 11.95 -5.11 3.82
CA PRO A 45 13.27 -4.50 3.75
C PRO A 45 13.89 -4.55 5.16
N VAL A 46 15.11 -5.08 5.26
CA VAL A 46 15.86 -5.08 6.51
C VAL A 46 16.25 -3.65 6.83
N LEU A 47 15.46 -2.99 7.67
CA LEU A 47 15.84 -1.71 8.27
C LEU A 47 17.01 -2.00 9.22
N LYS A 48 18.21 -1.56 8.83
CA LYS A 48 19.41 -1.72 9.66
C LYS A 48 19.31 -0.93 10.97
N ASP A 49 18.51 0.14 10.98
CA ASP A 49 18.33 1.04 12.12
C ASP A 49 16.85 1.16 12.52
N ARG A 50 16.62 1.26 13.83
CA ARG A 50 15.29 1.61 14.38
C ARG A 50 15.08 3.11 14.20
N VAL A 51 14.44 3.50 13.11
CA VAL A 51 14.05 4.89 12.87
C VAL A 51 12.75 5.20 13.63
N LYS A 52 12.78 6.21 14.50
CA LYS A 52 11.56 6.75 15.11
C LYS A 52 10.97 7.77 14.14
N LEU A 53 9.89 7.41 13.45
CA LEU A 53 9.16 8.34 12.61
C LEU A 53 8.40 9.33 13.51
N GLU A 54 8.93 10.54 13.62
CA GLU A 54 8.33 11.62 14.41
C GLU A 54 7.04 12.14 13.75
N LYS A 55 6.20 12.87 14.50
CA LYS A 55 4.93 13.44 14.00
C LYS A 55 5.09 14.38 12.80
N VAL A 56 6.32 14.87 12.56
CA VAL A 56 6.64 15.64 11.36
C VAL A 56 6.64 14.79 10.09
N PHE A 57 6.69 13.46 10.19
CA PHE A 57 6.63 12.55 9.04
C PHE A 57 5.19 12.31 8.59
N ASN A 58 4.53 13.36 8.08
CA ASN A 58 3.18 13.28 7.52
C ASN A 58 3.15 13.63 6.02
N ALA A 59 2.06 13.31 5.32
CA ALA A 59 1.92 13.52 3.87
C ALA A 59 2.18 14.97 3.45
N LEU A 60 1.75 15.96 4.24
CA LEU A 60 2.01 17.37 3.97
C LEU A 60 3.51 17.68 4.03
N ASN A 61 4.20 17.16 5.04
CA ASN A 61 5.63 17.37 5.21
C ASN A 61 6.47 16.54 4.23
N LEU A 62 6.01 15.36 3.79
CA LEU A 62 6.62 14.62 2.70
C LEU A 62 6.68 15.49 1.43
N HIS A 63 5.58 16.14 1.09
CA HIS A 63 5.55 17.07 -0.04
C HIS A 63 6.42 18.31 0.23
N ARG A 64 6.21 18.98 1.38
CA ARG A 64 6.85 20.27 1.67
C ARG A 64 8.37 20.19 1.85
N ILE A 65 8.87 19.13 2.47
CA ILE A 65 10.28 18.99 2.87
C ILE A 65 11.04 18.11 1.89
N ALA A 66 10.43 16.99 1.46
CA ALA A 66 11.10 16.01 0.59
C ALA A 66 10.67 16.13 -0.88
N GLY A 67 9.69 16.97 -1.23
CA GLY A 67 9.16 17.06 -2.59
C GLY A 67 8.41 15.80 -3.03
N ILE A 68 8.01 14.94 -2.09
CA ILE A 68 7.36 13.66 -2.37
C ILE A 68 5.84 13.85 -2.37
N GLU A 69 5.19 13.56 -3.49
CA GLU A 69 3.74 13.61 -3.62
C GLU A 69 3.08 12.27 -3.23
N ILE A 70 1.85 12.35 -2.72
CA ILE A 70 1.04 11.15 -2.47
C ILE A 70 0.32 10.75 -3.74
N HIS A 71 0.53 9.51 -4.17
CA HIS A 71 -0.27 8.87 -5.20
C HIS A 71 -1.24 7.89 -4.53
N TRP A 72 -2.55 8.16 -4.62
CA TRP A 72 -3.55 7.27 -4.02
C TRP A 72 -3.71 5.99 -4.83
N THR A 73 -3.54 4.83 -4.18
CA THR A 73 -3.74 3.53 -4.83
C THR A 73 -4.85 2.74 -4.14
N ASN A 74 -5.55 1.92 -4.93
CA ASN A 74 -6.46 0.88 -4.44
C ASN A 74 -5.79 -0.50 -4.37
N ASN A 75 -4.55 -0.62 -4.85
CA ASN A 75 -3.75 -1.83 -4.79
C ASN A 75 -2.87 -1.84 -3.54
N LEU A 76 -3.15 -2.77 -2.62
CA LEU A 76 -2.41 -2.87 -1.37
C LEU A 76 -0.94 -3.27 -1.60
N ALA A 77 -0.64 -4.00 -2.67
CA ALA A 77 0.73 -4.38 -3.04
C ALA A 77 1.59 -3.16 -3.45
N ASP A 78 0.96 -2.04 -3.81
CA ASP A 78 1.66 -0.80 -4.11
C ASP A 78 1.81 0.11 -2.88
N HIS A 79 1.29 -0.26 -1.70
CA HIS A 79 1.37 0.60 -0.51
C HIS A 79 2.84 0.89 -0.14
N LEU A 80 3.18 2.18 -0.02
CA LEU A 80 4.52 2.75 0.18
C LEU A 80 5.51 2.53 -0.96
N ARG A 81 5.06 2.12 -2.15
CA ARG A 81 5.94 2.01 -3.31
C ARG A 81 6.35 3.39 -3.80
N MET A 82 7.65 3.61 -3.93
CA MET A 82 8.22 4.80 -4.56
C MET A 82 8.10 4.70 -6.09
N MET A 83 7.75 5.81 -6.72
CA MET A 83 7.49 5.92 -8.16
C MET A 83 8.03 7.25 -8.68
N GLU A 84 8.17 7.35 -10.01
CA GLU A 84 8.62 8.57 -10.68
C GLU A 84 9.92 9.14 -10.09
N ASP A 85 10.99 8.34 -10.08
CA ASP A 85 12.30 8.72 -9.53
C ASP A 85 12.22 9.24 -8.09
N ASP A 86 11.54 8.48 -7.23
CA ASP A 86 11.30 8.77 -5.81
C ASP A 86 10.50 10.06 -5.52
N ARG A 87 9.80 10.62 -6.51
CA ARG A 87 8.98 11.82 -6.34
C ARG A 87 7.55 11.51 -5.90
N LYS A 88 7.08 10.28 -6.06
CA LYS A 88 5.74 9.87 -5.62
C LYS A 88 5.81 8.64 -4.76
N VAL A 89 4.98 8.61 -3.72
CA VAL A 89 4.75 7.41 -2.90
C VAL A 89 3.31 6.97 -3.01
N ALA A 90 3.10 5.70 -3.34
CA ALA A 90 1.78 5.12 -3.42
C ALA A 90 1.18 4.89 -2.02
N LEU A 91 -0.05 5.34 -1.77
CA LEU A 91 -0.72 5.23 -0.49
C LEU A 91 -2.08 4.54 -0.63
N PHE A 92 -2.14 3.28 -0.15
CA PHE A 92 -3.40 2.53 -0.03
C PHE A 92 -4.34 3.16 1.01
N HIS A 93 -5.61 3.38 0.66
CA HIS A 93 -6.52 4.21 1.46
C HIS A 93 -7.85 3.54 1.89
N TYR A 94 -8.10 2.28 1.53
CA TYR A 94 -9.35 1.61 1.93
C TYR A 94 -9.31 1.10 3.36
N GLU A 95 -9.65 1.98 4.31
CA GLU A 95 -9.72 1.62 5.73
C GLU A 95 -10.74 0.50 6.00
N SER A 96 -11.86 0.47 5.27
CA SER A 96 -12.87 -0.60 5.39
C SER A 96 -12.29 -1.98 5.12
N PHE A 97 -11.43 -2.12 4.11
CA PHE A 97 -10.73 -3.37 3.80
C PHE A 97 -9.82 -3.78 4.97
N LEU A 98 -9.00 -2.85 5.48
CA LEU A 98 -8.09 -3.11 6.61
C LEU A 98 -8.87 -3.51 7.87
N HIS A 99 -10.02 -2.88 8.11
CA HIS A 99 -10.89 -3.18 9.25
C HIS A 99 -11.51 -4.58 9.16
N ILE A 100 -12.01 -4.96 7.99
CA ILE A 100 -12.56 -6.30 7.76
C ILE A 100 -11.48 -7.37 7.94
N GLN A 101 -10.30 -7.16 7.36
CA GLN A 101 -9.17 -8.06 7.50
C GLN A 101 -8.75 -8.21 8.96
N ASN A 102 -8.81 -7.15 9.77
CA ASN A 102 -8.50 -7.22 11.19
C ASN A 102 -9.57 -8.00 12.00
N LYS A 103 -10.86 -7.82 11.67
CA LYS A 103 -11.97 -8.45 12.42
C LYS A 103 -12.25 -9.90 12.07
N ALA A 104 -12.02 -10.31 10.82
CA ALA A 104 -12.53 -11.58 10.30
C ALA A 104 -11.79 -12.82 10.85
N GLY A 105 -10.68 -12.67 11.60
CA GLY A 105 -9.88 -13.77 12.14
C GLY A 105 -9.25 -14.69 11.07
N ARG A 106 -9.46 -14.39 9.78
CA ARG A 106 -8.93 -15.11 8.61
C ARG A 106 -8.05 -14.16 7.82
N HIS A 107 -6.86 -13.89 8.36
CA HIS A 107 -5.89 -13.00 7.73
C HIS A 107 -5.25 -13.72 6.54
N ILE A 108 -5.43 -13.16 5.35
CA ILE A 108 -4.65 -13.54 4.16
C ILE A 108 -3.27 -12.87 4.14
N CYS A 109 -3.13 -11.77 4.90
CA CYS A 109 -1.87 -11.04 5.07
C CYS A 109 -1.05 -11.61 6.24
N PRO A 110 0.28 -11.41 6.26
CA PRO A 110 1.12 -11.72 7.42
C PRO A 110 0.64 -11.02 8.69
N ASP A 111 0.96 -11.62 9.84
CA ASP A 111 0.66 -11.05 11.14
C ASP A 111 1.29 -9.66 11.29
N GLY A 112 0.53 -8.73 11.87
CA GLY A 112 0.96 -7.35 12.07
C GLY A 112 1.00 -6.49 10.81
N PHE A 113 0.88 -7.03 9.59
CA PHE A 113 0.92 -6.25 8.35
C PHE A 113 -0.22 -5.23 8.25
N ILE A 114 -1.45 -5.66 8.56
CA ILE A 114 -2.64 -4.79 8.53
C ILE A 114 -2.52 -3.66 9.55
N GLU A 115 -2.08 -3.99 10.77
CA GLU A 115 -1.87 -2.99 11.83
C GLU A 115 -0.75 -2.02 11.46
N GLY A 116 0.35 -2.52 10.90
CA GLY A 116 1.44 -1.71 10.38
C GLY A 116 0.96 -0.71 9.32
N THR A 117 0.17 -1.18 8.35
CA THR A 117 -0.44 -0.34 7.32
C THR A 117 -1.34 0.75 7.93
N ARG A 118 -2.21 0.40 8.89
CA ARG A 118 -3.07 1.38 9.58
C ARG A 118 -2.26 2.42 10.34
N ARG A 119 -1.19 2.01 11.02
CA ARG A 119 -0.31 2.92 11.77
C ARG A 119 0.41 3.89 10.85
N THR A 120 0.88 3.42 9.69
CA THR A 120 1.47 4.27 8.65
C THR A 120 0.45 5.29 8.16
N LEU A 121 -0.80 4.88 7.90
CA LEU A 121 -1.84 5.80 7.48
C LEU A 121 -2.15 6.86 8.54
N ALA A 122 -2.22 6.48 9.83
CA ALA A 122 -2.42 7.43 10.91
C ALA A 122 -1.25 8.42 11.08
N LEU A 123 -0.03 8.00 10.74
CA LEU A 123 1.16 8.86 10.74
C LEU A 123 1.16 9.83 9.55
N LEU A 124 0.87 9.32 8.35
CA LEU A 124 0.89 10.10 7.11
C LEU A 124 -0.31 11.03 6.99
N LEU A 125 -1.47 10.61 7.50
CA LEU A 125 -2.74 11.32 7.44
C LEU A 125 -3.21 11.57 8.87
N PRO A 126 -2.48 12.41 9.64
CA PRO A 126 -2.87 12.69 11.00
C PRO A 126 -4.25 13.32 10.99
N SER A 127 -5.17 12.79 11.80
CA SER A 127 -6.40 13.50 12.13
C SER A 127 -6.02 14.91 12.56
N GLY A 128 -6.62 15.92 11.92
CA GLY A 128 -6.37 17.32 12.27
C GLY A 128 -6.53 17.55 13.78
N PRO A 129 -5.99 18.65 14.34
CA PRO A 129 -6.25 18.98 15.74
C PRO A 129 -7.76 18.92 15.95
N GLU A 130 -8.20 18.12 16.92
CA GLU A 130 -9.61 18.08 17.31
C GLU A 130 -10.10 19.53 17.34
N THR A 131 -11.10 19.85 16.52
CA THR A 131 -11.81 21.12 16.68
C THR A 131 -12.38 21.06 18.09
N ARG A 132 -11.69 21.71 19.02
CA ARG A 132 -12.09 21.90 20.40
C ARG A 132 -13.49 22.52 20.33
N LYS A 133 -14.50 21.71 20.62
CA LYS A 133 -15.89 22.17 20.77
C LYS A 133 -15.99 23.08 21.98
#